data_AF-A0A5J4QZX8-F1
#
_entry.id   AF-A0A5J4QZX8-F1
#
_cell.length_a   1.000
_cell.length_b   1.000
_cell.length_c   1.000
_cell.angle_alpha   90.00
_cell.angle_beta   90.00
_cell.angle_gamma   90.00
#
_symmetry.space_group_name_H-M   'P 1'
#
loop_
_entity.id
_entity.type
_entity.pdbx_description
1 polymer ?
#
loop_
_entity_poly.entity_id
_entity_poly.type
_entity_poly.pdbx_seq_one_letter_code
_entity_poly.pdbx_strand_id
1 'polypeptide(L)'
;MSYLRFDKTRMNNLEESLPREILRTNKSGAYHCTTIVDCNTRKYHGLLVIPVPELDDDNHVLLSSLDETIIQHGAEFNLGLHKYQGGVFSPNGHKYIREFDCERIPKTTYRVGGIVLTKEKIFVYHENRILIRYT
;
A
#
# COMPACT_ATOMS: atom_id res chain seq x y z
N MET A 1 -3.21 -21.71 -7.99
CA MET A 1 -2.86 -20.54 -8.81
C MET A 1 -3.65 -19.38 -8.23
N SER A 2 -2.99 -18.31 -7.81
CA SER A 2 -3.68 -17.11 -7.32
C SER A 2 -4.46 -16.47 -8.47
N TYR A 3 -5.76 -16.26 -8.28
CA TYR A 3 -6.64 -15.63 -9.28
C TYR A 3 -6.43 -14.10 -9.37
N LEU A 4 -5.81 -13.49 -8.35
CA LEU A 4 -5.58 -12.05 -8.25
C LEU A 4 -4.10 -11.78 -7.99
N ARG A 5 -3.30 -12.06 -9.02
CA ARG A 5 -1.85 -11.82 -9.05
C ARG A 5 -1.51 -10.89 -10.21
N PHE A 6 -0.70 -9.88 -9.93
CA PHE A 6 -0.27 -8.88 -10.90
C PHE A 6 1.25 -8.88 -10.95
N ASP A 7 1.78 -9.10 -12.16
CA ASP A 7 3.22 -9.14 -12.39
C ASP A 7 3.81 -7.73 -12.57
N LYS A 8 5.14 -7.67 -12.63
CA LYS A 8 5.90 -6.44 -12.84
C LYS A 8 5.40 -5.59 -14.00
N THR A 9 4.96 -6.19 -15.10
CA THR A 9 4.52 -5.46 -16.30
C THR A 9 3.28 -4.63 -15.97
N ARG A 10 2.30 -5.24 -15.30
CA ARG A 10 1.07 -4.56 -14.88
C ARG A 10 1.32 -3.57 -13.74
N MET A 11 2.18 -3.95 -12.79
CA MET A 11 2.52 -3.08 -11.65
C MET A 11 3.24 -1.79 -12.07
N ASN A 12 4.07 -1.87 -13.13
CA ASN A 12 4.79 -0.70 -13.65
C ASN A 12 3.95 0.21 -14.55
N ASN A 13 2.80 -0.26 -15.04
CA ASN A 13 1.89 0.55 -15.82
C ASN A 13 0.90 1.27 -14.89
N LEU A 14 1.16 2.54 -14.58
CA LEU A 14 0.31 3.34 -13.69
C LEU A 14 -1.10 3.57 -14.25
N GLU A 15 -1.30 3.57 -15.57
CA GLU A 15 -2.64 3.66 -16.15
C GLU A 15 -3.47 2.41 -15.83
N GLU A 16 -2.82 1.26 -15.69
CA GLU A 16 -3.49 0.00 -15.35
C GLU A 16 -3.58 -0.25 -13.85
N SER A 17 -2.55 0.13 -13.07
CA SER A 17 -2.45 -0.19 -11.66
C SER A 17 -3.17 0.80 -10.74
N LEU A 18 -3.18 2.10 -11.06
CA LEU A 18 -3.86 3.11 -10.24
C LEU A 18 -5.39 2.92 -10.13
N PRO A 19 -6.12 2.44 -11.16
CA PRO A 19 -7.54 2.13 -11.02
C PRO A 19 -7.86 0.88 -10.18
N ARG A 20 -6.84 0.08 -9.82
CA ARG A 20 -7.02 -1.16 -9.07
C ARG A 20 -6.74 -0.90 -7.61
N GLU A 21 -7.77 -1.09 -6.80
CA GLU A 21 -7.77 -0.74 -5.38
C GLU A 21 -7.94 -1.98 -4.52
N ILE A 22 -7.45 -1.88 -3.29
CA ILE A 22 -7.71 -2.84 -2.24
C ILE A 22 -8.45 -2.14 -1.10
N LEU A 23 -9.48 -2.81 -0.57
CA LEU A 23 -10.15 -2.44 0.67
C LEU A 23 -10.06 -3.60 1.65
N ARG A 24 -9.56 -3.35 2.85
CA ARG A 24 -9.57 -4.31 3.97
C ARG A 24 -10.15 -3.63 5.20
N THR A 25 -11.01 -4.33 5.91
CA THR A 25 -11.68 -3.82 7.12
C THR A 25 -11.41 -4.74 8.32
N ASN A 26 -11.69 -4.25 9.53
CA ASN A 26 -11.82 -5.06 10.74
C ASN A 26 -13.28 -5.04 11.24
N LYS A 27 -13.56 -5.70 12.38
CA LYS A 27 -14.89 -5.68 13.02
C LYS A 27 -15.14 -4.48 13.93
N SER A 28 -14.18 -3.57 14.06
CA SER A 28 -14.28 -2.36 14.88
C SER A 28 -14.52 -1.09 14.06
N GLY A 29 -14.77 -1.25 12.74
CA GLY A 29 -15.09 -0.15 11.82
C GLY A 29 -13.88 0.46 11.11
N ALA A 30 -12.66 0.05 11.43
CA ALA A 30 -11.46 0.52 10.73
C ALA A 30 -11.28 -0.13 9.36
N TYR A 31 -10.59 0.61 8.48
CA TYR A 31 -10.22 0.12 7.17
C TYR A 31 -8.87 0.66 6.66
N HIS A 32 -8.33 -0.07 5.69
CA HIS A 32 -7.18 0.26 4.85
C HIS A 32 -7.68 0.24 3.42
N CYS A 33 -7.51 1.36 2.73
CA CYS A 33 -7.89 1.50 1.33
C CYS A 33 -6.79 2.21 0.56
N THR A 34 -6.31 1.63 -0.53
CA THR A 34 -5.33 2.26 -1.42
C THR A 34 -5.28 1.52 -2.77
N THR A 35 -4.44 1.97 -3.70
CA THR A 35 -4.21 1.27 -4.97
C THR A 35 -3.27 0.07 -4.77
N ILE A 36 -3.24 -0.88 -5.70
CA ILE A 36 -2.33 -2.05 -5.60
C ILE A 36 -0.83 -1.67 -5.64
N VAL A 37 -0.51 -0.42 -6.00
CA VAL A 37 0.85 0.17 -5.99
C VAL A 37 1.07 1.11 -4.79
N ASP A 38 0.22 1.05 -3.77
CA ASP A 38 0.31 1.87 -2.54
C ASP A 38 0.24 3.40 -2.78
N CYS A 39 -0.30 3.85 -3.91
CA CYS A 39 -0.51 5.26 -4.21
C CYS A 39 -1.91 5.71 -3.82
N ASN A 40 -2.04 6.68 -2.92
CA ASN A 40 -3.33 7.28 -2.58
C ASN A 40 -3.77 8.26 -3.70
N THR A 41 -4.96 8.04 -4.28
CA THR A 41 -5.49 8.82 -5.42
C THR A 41 -6.91 9.33 -5.19
N ARG A 42 -7.54 8.95 -4.08
CA ARG A 42 -8.92 9.31 -3.71
C ARG A 42 -8.99 9.76 -2.26
N LYS A 43 -10.05 10.53 -1.91
CA LYS A 43 -10.29 11.06 -0.56
C LYS A 43 -10.35 9.97 0.52
N TYR A 44 -10.84 8.78 0.16
CA TYR A 44 -11.00 7.66 1.09
C TYR A 44 -9.77 6.75 1.19
N HIS A 45 -8.67 7.07 0.51
CA HIS A 45 -7.45 6.26 0.63
C HIS A 45 -6.69 6.63 1.91
N GLY A 46 -6.21 5.61 2.60
CA GLY A 46 -5.48 5.71 3.85
C GLY A 46 -5.02 4.35 4.35
N LEU A 47 -3.89 4.32 5.05
CA LEU A 47 -3.30 3.12 5.65
C LEU A 47 -4.04 2.67 6.90
N LEU A 48 -4.44 3.63 7.75
CA LEU A 48 -5.27 3.39 8.94
C LEU A 48 -6.34 4.48 9.00
N VAL A 49 -7.56 4.10 8.62
CA VAL A 49 -8.74 4.94 8.72
C VAL A 49 -9.70 4.32 9.73
N ILE A 50 -10.14 5.09 10.72
CA ILE A 50 -10.89 4.55 11.87
C ILE A 50 -12.03 5.50 12.27
N PRO A 51 -13.08 4.98 12.92
CA PRO A 51 -14.04 5.84 13.62
C PRO A 51 -13.39 6.45 14.87
N VAL A 52 -13.65 7.73 15.12
CA VAL A 52 -13.19 8.45 16.33
C VAL A 52 -14.41 9.10 16.98
N PRO A 53 -15.13 8.37 17.86
CA PRO A 53 -16.43 8.80 18.41
C PRO A 53 -16.41 10.16 19.11
N GLU A 54 -15.25 10.59 19.60
CA GLU A 54 -15.08 11.88 20.26
C GLU A 54 -14.99 13.08 19.29
N LEU A 55 -14.79 12.84 17.99
CA LEU A 55 -14.72 13.89 16.96
C LEU A 55 -16.08 14.08 16.28
N ASP A 56 -16.58 13.04 15.60
CA ASP A 56 -17.85 13.04 14.86
C ASP A 56 -18.22 11.60 14.43
N ASP A 57 -19.27 11.47 13.61
CA ASP A 57 -19.78 10.20 13.10
C ASP A 57 -19.01 9.68 11.86
N ASP A 58 -18.00 10.41 11.38
CA ASP A 58 -17.21 10.06 10.19
C ASP A 58 -15.96 9.22 10.55
N ASN A 59 -15.42 8.57 9.53
CA ASN A 59 -14.13 7.88 9.61
C ASN A 59 -12.98 8.85 9.32
N HIS A 60 -11.95 8.82 10.18
CA HIS A 60 -10.79 9.71 10.12
C HIS A 60 -9.53 8.97 9.73
N VAL A 61 -8.71 9.59 8.89
CA VAL A 61 -7.40 9.06 8.49
C VAL A 61 -6.39 9.36 9.60
N LEU A 62 -6.02 8.36 10.40
CA LEU A 62 -4.95 8.49 11.40
C LEU A 62 -3.56 8.22 10.83
N LEU A 63 -3.48 7.43 9.76
CA LEU A 63 -2.25 7.20 9.02
C LEU A 63 -2.54 7.15 7.53
N SER A 64 -1.99 8.12 6.77
CA SER A 64 -2.22 8.21 5.31
C SER A 64 -1.46 7.14 4.54
N SER A 65 -0.16 7.02 4.78
CA SER A 65 0.74 6.08 4.09
C SER A 65 1.94 5.75 4.99
N LEU A 66 2.71 4.74 4.59
CA LEU A 66 4.01 4.41 5.19
C LEU A 66 4.99 4.10 4.06
N ASP A 67 6.05 4.90 3.98
CA ASP A 67 7.04 4.85 2.91
C ASP A 67 8.34 4.23 3.41
N GLU A 68 8.72 3.12 2.81
CA GLU A 68 9.99 2.44 3.11
C GLU A 68 11.12 2.90 2.20
N THR A 69 12.33 2.93 2.74
CA THR A 69 13.57 3.12 1.96
C THR A 69 14.52 1.97 2.24
N ILE A 70 14.98 1.31 1.17
CA ILE A 70 16.04 0.31 1.27
C ILE A 70 17.38 1.03 1.08
N ILE A 71 18.32 0.81 1.99
CA ILE A 71 19.69 1.31 1.88
C ILE A 71 20.61 0.15 1.52
N GLN A 72 21.24 0.20 0.34
CA GLN A 72 22.19 -0.82 -0.11
C GLN A 72 23.49 -0.17 -0.56
N HIS A 73 24.61 -0.53 0.08
CA HIS A 73 25.94 0.06 -0.17
C HIS A 73 25.96 1.60 -0.13
N GLY A 74 25.15 2.21 0.75
CA GLY A 74 25.03 3.67 0.87
C GLY A 74 24.11 4.33 -0.16
N ALA A 75 23.52 3.59 -1.10
CA ALA A 75 22.50 4.10 -2.01
C ALA A 75 21.08 3.87 -1.45
N GLU A 76 20.23 4.89 -1.56
CA GLU A 76 18.84 4.86 -1.12
C GLU A 76 17.88 4.48 -2.26
N PHE A 77 16.97 3.56 -1.97
CA PHE A 77 15.92 3.13 -2.87
C PHE A 77 14.55 3.31 -2.21
N ASN A 78 13.90 4.43 -2.55
CA ASN A 78 12.59 4.81 -2.03
C ASN A 78 11.48 3.95 -2.66
N LEU A 79 10.75 3.19 -1.84
CA LEU A 79 9.69 2.28 -2.29
C LEU A 79 8.30 2.94 -2.38
N GLY A 80 8.13 4.14 -1.83
CA GLY A 80 6.89 4.89 -1.88
C GLY A 80 6.50 5.35 -3.30
N LEU A 81 5.21 5.65 -3.48
CA LEU A 81 4.66 6.27 -4.68
C LEU A 81 3.55 7.24 -4.28
N HIS A 82 3.73 8.52 -4.61
CA HIS A 82 2.70 9.53 -4.42
C HIS A 82 2.41 10.28 -5.71
N LYS A 83 1.15 10.68 -5.88
CA LYS A 83 0.69 11.52 -6.98
C LYS A 83 0.50 12.94 -6.47
N TYR A 84 1.16 13.89 -7.11
CA TYR A 84 1.02 15.32 -6.85
C TYR A 84 0.25 16.02 -7.98
N GLN A 85 -0.04 17.30 -7.77
CA GLN A 85 -0.66 18.14 -8.79
C GLN A 85 0.19 18.17 -10.08
N GLY A 86 -0.47 18.39 -11.21
CA GLY A 86 0.19 18.40 -12.52
C GLY A 86 0.63 17.03 -13.06
N GLY A 87 0.15 15.93 -12.46
CA GLY A 87 0.48 14.57 -12.93
C GLY A 87 1.88 14.10 -12.53
N VAL A 88 2.51 14.77 -11.56
CA VAL A 88 3.85 14.43 -11.07
C VAL A 88 3.76 13.25 -10.09
N PHE A 89 4.65 12.28 -10.24
CA PHE A 89 4.79 11.16 -9.30
C PHE A 89 6.17 11.17 -8.64
N SER A 90 6.18 11.09 -7.30
CA SER A 90 7.43 10.98 -6.53
C SER A 90 7.18 10.41 -5.13
N PRO A 91 8.01 9.48 -4.61
CA PRO A 91 9.04 8.76 -5.33
C PRO A 91 8.44 7.79 -6.38
N ASN A 92 9.29 7.12 -7.15
CA ASN A 92 8.87 6.20 -8.23
C ASN A 92 8.96 4.72 -7.81
N GLY A 93 8.60 4.42 -6.56
CA GLY A 93 8.84 3.12 -5.94
C GLY A 93 8.09 1.95 -6.59
N HIS A 94 6.99 2.22 -7.30
CA HIS A 94 6.28 1.21 -8.10
C HIS A 94 7.20 0.48 -9.10
N LYS A 95 8.26 1.14 -9.59
CA LYS A 95 9.25 0.56 -10.51
C LYS A 95 10.00 -0.64 -9.93
N TYR A 96 10.06 -0.73 -8.59
CA TYR A 96 10.68 -1.84 -7.87
C TYR A 96 9.70 -2.96 -7.54
N ILE A 97 8.39 -2.78 -7.76
CA ILE A 97 7.41 -3.84 -7.51
C ILE A 97 7.60 -4.94 -8.56
N ARG A 98 7.95 -6.13 -8.08
CA ARG A 98 8.02 -7.34 -8.88
C ARG A 98 6.64 -7.95 -9.06
N GLU A 99 5.83 -7.89 -8.01
CA GLU A 99 4.58 -8.64 -7.94
C GLU A 99 3.67 -8.12 -6.82
N PHE A 100 2.36 -8.16 -7.08
CA PHE A 100 1.31 -8.07 -6.07
C PHE A 100 0.44 -9.34 -6.09
N ASP A 101 0.16 -9.89 -4.91
CA ASP A 101 -0.71 -11.05 -4.72
C ASP A 101 -1.69 -10.76 -3.56
N CYS A 102 -2.97 -11.09 -3.72
CA CYS A 102 -3.95 -10.93 -2.64
C CYS A 102 -4.80 -12.18 -2.34
N GLU A 103 -4.33 -13.39 -2.70
CA GLU A 103 -5.08 -14.65 -2.48
C GLU A 103 -5.38 -14.92 -1.00
N ARG A 104 -4.47 -14.56 -0.09
CA ARG A 104 -4.65 -14.71 1.37
C ARG A 104 -4.49 -13.39 2.11
N ILE A 105 -3.23 -12.95 2.19
CA ILE A 105 -2.83 -11.68 2.76
C ILE A 105 -2.28 -10.84 1.61
N PRO A 106 -2.76 -9.60 1.42
CA PRO A 106 -2.23 -8.70 0.42
C PRO A 106 -0.73 -8.54 0.60
N LYS A 107 0.01 -8.86 -0.45
CA LYS A 107 1.44 -9.01 -0.45
C LYS A 107 2.02 -8.28 -1.66
N THR A 108 2.93 -7.35 -1.39
CA THR A 108 3.72 -6.68 -2.41
C THR A 108 5.16 -7.15 -2.31
N THR A 109 5.70 -7.70 -3.38
CA THR A 109 7.11 -8.10 -3.46
C THR A 109 7.88 -7.07 -4.26
N TYR A 110 8.90 -6.48 -3.64
CA TYR A 110 9.84 -5.55 -4.26
C TYR A 110 11.14 -6.26 -4.61
N ARG A 111 11.80 -5.81 -5.68
CA ARG A 111 13.16 -6.20 -6.04
C ARG A 111 14.02 -4.97 -6.31
N VAL A 112 15.05 -4.79 -5.50
CA VAL A 112 16.01 -3.69 -5.59
C VAL A 112 17.40 -4.28 -5.70
N GLY A 113 18.00 -4.24 -6.88
CA GLY A 113 19.26 -4.92 -7.16
C GLY A 113 19.18 -6.42 -6.82
N GLY A 114 19.99 -6.84 -5.85
CA GLY A 114 20.01 -8.20 -5.30
C GLY A 114 19.03 -8.47 -4.15
N ILE A 115 18.40 -7.42 -3.61
CA ILE A 115 17.48 -7.53 -2.46
C ILE A 115 16.07 -7.83 -2.96
N VAL A 116 15.42 -8.79 -2.30
CA VAL A 116 13.98 -9.04 -2.44
C VAL A 116 13.34 -8.75 -1.08
N LEU A 117 12.37 -7.85 -1.05
CA LEU A 117 11.63 -7.49 0.15
C LEU A 117 10.16 -7.73 -0.10
N THR A 118 9.49 -8.39 0.83
CA THR A 118 8.04 -8.58 0.78
C THR A 118 7.38 -7.74 1.86
N LYS A 119 6.29 -7.04 1.53
CA LYS A 119 5.47 -6.24 2.44
C LYS A 119 4.07 -6.83 2.50
N GLU A 120 3.56 -7.07 3.70
CA GLU A 120 2.20 -7.54 3.95
C GLU A 120 1.49 -6.64 4.97
N LYS A 121 0.19 -6.43 4.80
CA LYS A 121 -0.64 -5.58 5.69
C LYS A 121 -1.86 -6.36 6.17
N ILE A 122 -2.10 -6.38 7.49
CA ILE A 122 -3.18 -7.17 8.10
C ILE A 122 -3.84 -6.36 9.23
N PHE A 123 -5.15 -6.41 9.33
CA PHE A 123 -5.86 -5.89 10.51
C PHE A 123 -5.99 -6.92 11.63
N VAL A 124 -5.86 -6.44 12.86
CA VAL A 124 -6.36 -7.16 14.03
C VAL A 124 -7.89 -7.15 14.00
N TYR A 125 -8.51 -8.29 14.32
CA TYR A 125 -9.92 -8.52 14.04
C TYR A 125 -10.87 -7.60 14.84
N HIS A 126 -10.59 -7.35 16.12
CA HIS A 126 -11.45 -6.58 17.04
C HIS A 126 -10.76 -5.34 17.63
N GLU A 127 -9.70 -4.85 16.99
CA GLU A 127 -8.94 -3.69 17.44
C GLU A 127 -8.57 -2.83 16.22
N ASN A 128 -8.65 -1.51 16.34
CA ASN A 128 -8.27 -0.54 15.31
C ASN A 128 -6.74 -0.46 15.17
N ARG A 129 -6.15 -1.59 14.75
CA ARG A 129 -4.71 -1.80 14.64
C ARG A 129 -4.39 -2.53 13.35
N ILE A 130 -3.52 -1.92 12.56
CA ILE A 130 -2.91 -2.53 11.38
C ILE A 130 -1.50 -3.02 11.73
N LEU A 131 -1.17 -4.22 11.25
CA LEU A 131 0.15 -4.83 11.36
C LEU A 131 0.79 -4.84 9.98
N ILE A 132 2.07 -4.50 9.92
CA ILE A 132 2.85 -4.52 8.69
C ILE A 132 4.03 -5.46 8.92
N ARG A 133 4.15 -6.45 8.04
CA ARG A 133 5.23 -7.44 8.09
C ARG A 133 6.14 -7.27 6.89
N TYR A 134 7.44 -7.30 7.16
CA TYR A 134 8.49 -7.34 6.16
C TYR A 134 9.22 -8.68 6.23
N THR A 135 9.50 -9.31 5.09
CA THR A 135 10.29 -10.54 4.96
C THR A 135 11.16 -10.53 3.72
#